data_AF-A0AAU8K4C4-F1
#
_entry.id   AF-A0AAU8K4C4-F1
#
_cell.length_a   1.000
_cell.length_b   1.000
_cell.length_c   1.000
_cell.angle_alpha   90.00
_cell.angle_beta   90.00
_cell.angle_gamma   90.00
#
_symmetry.space_group_name_H-M   'P 1'
#
loop_
_entity.id
_entity.type
_entity.pdbx_description
1 polymer ?
#
loop_
_entity_poly.entity_id
_entity_poly.type
_entity_poly.pdbx_seq_one_letter_code
_entity_poly.pdbx_strand_id
1 'polypeptide(L)'
;MGTEARARGNRRRWVGPGLLGVAACLLLELALGAWSRRSGEGLVILALPFEHPAVFGGLLLAALVGAAVAGNLSPFLRVTTLLLACLVGVGPLPMALLGLALGDGEEVTADRAAPGRPDRHLVVEEGMAMIDPYWNVYVEDGSWPTERRWRVGYFNGDAGANALVGAEWDGPDRIRLTTGDKEVHLVDLTPAGRPSRTLSRG
;
A
#
# COMPACT_ATOMS: atom_id res chain seq x y z
N MET A 1 -4.84 3.32 51.40
CA MET A 1 -4.86 4.55 50.56
C MET A 1 -3.57 4.82 49.77
N GLY A 2 -2.40 4.21 50.10
CA GLY A 2 -1.14 4.45 49.37
C GLY A 2 -0.84 3.59 48.12
N THR A 3 -1.63 2.54 47.86
CA THR A 3 -1.40 1.61 46.74
C THR A 3 -1.92 2.12 45.39
N GLU A 4 -3.04 2.86 45.37
CA GLU A 4 -3.61 3.42 44.13
C GLU A 4 -2.79 4.57 43.54
N ALA A 5 -2.19 5.41 44.37
CA ALA A 5 -1.33 6.52 43.92
C ALA A 5 -0.05 5.99 43.25
N ARG A 6 0.50 4.89 43.76
CA ARG A 6 1.70 4.23 43.21
C ARG A 6 1.42 3.56 41.85
N ALA A 7 0.22 2.99 41.67
CA ALA A 7 -0.20 2.38 40.41
C ALA A 7 -0.40 3.41 39.28
N ARG A 8 -0.91 4.61 39.57
CA ARG A 8 -1.05 5.70 38.57
C ARG A 8 0.28 6.25 38.10
N GLY A 9 1.25 6.39 39.00
CA GLY A 9 2.60 6.84 38.66
C GLY A 9 3.34 5.89 37.72
N ASN A 10 3.13 4.58 37.87
CA ASN A 10 3.78 3.58 37.02
C ASN A 10 3.16 3.51 35.62
N ARG A 11 1.83 3.67 35.47
CA ARG A 11 1.17 3.66 34.15
C ARG A 11 1.63 4.82 33.26
N ARG A 12 1.78 6.04 33.79
CA ARG A 12 2.24 7.21 33.01
C ARG A 12 3.66 7.05 32.46
N ARG A 13 4.53 6.23 33.08
CA ARG A 13 5.90 6.01 32.61
C ARG A 13 5.97 5.24 31.29
N TRP A 14 4.97 4.42 30.98
CA TRP A 14 4.99 3.54 29.81
C TRP A 14 4.18 4.05 28.61
N VAL A 15 3.29 5.04 28.82
CA VAL A 15 2.44 5.58 27.74
C VAL A 15 3.27 6.22 26.62
N GLY A 16 4.26 7.05 26.96
CA GLY A 16 5.11 7.70 25.95
C GLY A 16 5.89 6.71 25.07
N PRO A 17 6.70 5.81 25.67
CA PRO A 17 7.41 4.78 24.91
C PRO A 17 6.47 3.85 24.12
N GLY A 18 5.30 3.49 24.69
CA GLY A 18 4.31 2.67 23.99
C GLY A 18 3.78 3.34 22.72
N LEU A 19 3.41 4.62 22.80
CA LEU A 19 2.93 5.39 21.65
C LEU A 19 4.02 5.64 20.60
N LEU A 20 5.27 5.83 21.02
CA LEU A 20 6.42 5.87 20.10
C LEU A 20 6.64 4.52 19.41
N GLY A 21 6.47 3.41 20.12
CA GLY A 21 6.50 2.07 19.54
C GLY A 21 5.43 1.88 18.46
N VAL A 22 4.20 2.33 18.72
CA VAL A 22 3.12 2.31 17.71
C VAL A 22 3.47 3.16 16.50
N ALA A 23 3.95 4.39 16.71
CA ALA A 23 4.36 5.27 15.61
C ALA A 23 5.48 4.65 14.76
N ALA A 24 6.45 3.98 15.41
CA ALA A 24 7.53 3.28 14.71
C ALA A 24 7.01 2.09 13.88
N CYS A 25 6.06 1.30 14.40
CA CYS A 25 5.44 0.22 13.64
C CYS A 25 4.69 0.74 12.41
N LEU A 26 3.90 1.80 12.55
CA LEU A 26 3.17 2.42 11.43
C LEU A 26 4.12 2.95 10.35
N LEU A 27 5.22 3.60 10.75
CA LEU A 27 6.25 4.06 9.82
C LEU A 27 6.95 2.90 9.11
N LEU A 28 7.19 1.79 9.82
CA LEU A 28 7.78 0.59 9.23
C LEU A 28 6.83 -0.06 8.22
N GLU A 29 5.54 -0.17 8.52
CA GLU A 29 4.52 -0.66 7.60
C GLU A 29 4.46 0.20 6.33
N LEU A 30 4.45 1.54 6.47
CA LEU A 30 4.51 2.47 5.35
C LEU A 30 5.77 2.29 4.50
N ALA A 31 6.94 2.13 5.14
CA ALA A 31 8.20 1.92 4.44
C ALA A 31 8.22 0.59 3.68
N LEU A 32 7.73 -0.49 4.30
CA LEU A 32 7.64 -1.82 3.68
C LEU A 32 6.63 -1.84 2.52
N GLY A 33 5.48 -1.17 2.68
CA GLY A 33 4.50 -1.04 1.61
C GLY A 33 5.00 -0.19 0.43
N ALA A 34 5.69 0.92 0.70
CA ALA A 34 6.33 1.72 -0.34
C ALA A 34 7.39 0.91 -1.12
N TRP A 35 8.18 0.11 -0.41
CA TRP A 35 9.16 -0.78 -1.04
C TRP A 35 8.49 -1.89 -1.86
N SER A 36 7.38 -2.46 -1.38
CA SER A 36 6.61 -3.47 -2.09
C SER A 36 6.01 -2.94 -3.39
N ARG A 37 5.38 -1.75 -3.37
CA ARG A 37 4.86 -1.11 -4.61
C ARG A 37 5.96 -0.85 -5.64
N ARG A 38 7.16 -0.47 -5.19
CA ARG A 38 8.30 -0.21 -6.08
C ARG A 38 8.89 -1.49 -6.67
N SER A 39 8.98 -2.55 -5.89
CA SER A 39 9.48 -3.85 -6.35
C SER A 39 8.44 -4.59 -7.21
N GLY A 40 7.16 -4.23 -7.09
CA GLY A 40 6.06 -4.96 -7.72
C GLY A 40 5.82 -6.32 -7.08
N GLU A 41 6.38 -6.57 -5.90
CA GLU A 41 6.33 -7.83 -5.18
C GLU A 41 6.02 -7.56 -3.70
N GLY A 42 5.15 -8.34 -3.06
CA GLY A 42 5.01 -8.29 -1.60
C GLY A 42 3.70 -8.80 -1.06
N LEU A 43 3.46 -8.57 0.24
CA LEU A 43 2.22 -8.95 0.91
C LEU A 43 1.16 -7.88 0.66
N VAL A 44 -0.05 -8.29 0.30
CA VAL A 44 -1.18 -7.37 0.05
C VAL A 44 -1.49 -6.52 1.29
N ILE A 45 -1.31 -7.07 2.50
CA ILE A 45 -1.52 -6.30 3.75
C ILE A 45 -0.61 -5.07 3.87
N LEU A 46 0.53 -5.03 3.16
CA LEU A 46 1.40 -3.85 3.15
C LEU A 46 0.89 -2.74 2.21
N ALA A 47 -0.11 -3.01 1.38
CA ALA A 47 -0.80 -2.01 0.57
C ALA A 47 -1.90 -1.27 1.36
N LEU A 48 -2.43 -1.85 2.43
CA LEU A 48 -3.50 -1.25 3.27
C LEU A 48 -3.23 0.21 3.68
N PRO A 49 -2.00 0.60 4.10
CA PRO A 49 -1.70 1.99 4.44
C PRO A 49 -1.92 2.97 3.28
N PHE A 50 -1.81 2.51 2.04
CA PHE A 50 -1.97 3.29 0.83
C PHE A 50 -3.42 3.32 0.33
N GLU A 51 -4.20 2.28 0.63
CA GLU A 51 -5.65 2.26 0.39
C GLU A 51 -6.40 3.16 1.38
N HIS A 52 -5.87 3.30 2.60
CA HIS A 52 -6.48 4.10 3.67
C HIS A 52 -5.52 5.14 4.25
N PRO A 53 -4.97 6.04 3.42
CA PRO A 53 -3.88 6.94 3.84
C PRO A 53 -4.34 7.93 4.91
N ALA A 54 -5.62 8.33 4.90
CA ALA A 54 -6.20 9.19 5.93
C ALA A 54 -6.26 8.50 7.30
N VAL A 55 -6.60 7.20 7.34
CA VAL A 55 -6.69 6.43 8.58
C VAL A 55 -5.30 6.23 9.17
N PHE A 56 -4.36 5.73 8.37
CA PHE A 56 -2.99 5.48 8.83
C PHE A 56 -2.26 6.77 9.20
N GLY A 57 -2.39 7.83 8.40
CA GLY A 57 -1.83 9.14 8.69
C GLY A 57 -2.42 9.76 9.97
N GLY A 58 -3.74 9.63 10.17
CA GLY A 58 -4.42 10.06 11.39
C GLY A 58 -3.95 9.31 12.65
N LEU A 59 -3.82 7.98 12.55
CA LEU A 59 -3.29 7.15 13.63
C LEU A 59 -1.84 7.49 13.98
N LEU A 60 -0.99 7.68 12.97
CA LEU A 60 0.40 8.08 13.16
C LEU A 60 0.48 9.45 13.84
N LEU A 61 -0.32 10.42 13.39
CA LEU A 61 -0.39 11.75 14.00
C LEU A 61 -0.85 11.68 15.46
N ALA A 62 -1.92 10.92 15.72
CA ALA A 62 -2.45 10.74 17.07
C ALA A 62 -1.43 10.08 18.01
N ALA A 63 -0.67 9.08 17.52
CA ALA A 63 0.38 8.42 18.28
C ALA A 63 1.53 9.39 18.62
N LEU A 64 2.00 10.17 17.65
CA LEU A 64 3.08 11.15 17.85
C LEU A 64 2.65 12.27 18.82
N VAL A 65 1.48 12.88 18.61
CA VAL A 65 0.96 13.93 19.50
C VAL A 65 0.70 13.38 20.89
N GLY A 66 0.11 12.18 20.99
CA GLY A 66 -0.11 11.49 22.26
C GLY A 66 1.20 11.21 23.00
N ALA A 67 2.25 10.75 22.29
CA ALA A 67 3.57 10.53 22.88
C ALA A 67 4.16 11.85 23.41
N ALA A 68 4.03 12.94 22.66
CA ALA A 68 4.55 14.26 23.04
C ALA A 68 3.80 14.91 24.22
N VAL A 69 2.50 14.67 24.38
CA VAL A 69 1.68 15.26 25.44
C VAL A 69 1.65 14.40 26.70
N ALA A 70 1.47 13.08 26.54
CA ALA A 70 1.29 12.15 27.65
C ALA A 70 2.58 11.46 28.10
N GLY A 71 3.62 11.47 27.26
CA GLY A 71 4.91 10.86 27.56
C GLY A 71 5.78 11.74 28.45
N ASN A 72 6.51 11.09 29.37
CA ASN A 72 7.60 11.73 30.12
C ASN A 72 8.88 11.75 29.27
N LEU A 73 8.81 12.40 28.10
CA LEU A 73 9.92 12.49 27.16
C LEU A 73 10.89 13.61 27.56
N SER A 74 12.16 13.48 27.18
CA SER A 74 13.09 14.60 27.28
C SER A 74 12.61 15.76 26.40
N PRO A 75 12.94 17.02 26.75
CA PRO A 75 12.50 18.19 25.95
C PRO A 75 12.94 18.09 24.49
N PHE A 76 14.15 17.55 24.24
CA PHE A 76 14.63 17.26 22.89
C PHE A 76 13.71 16.27 22.15
N LEU A 77 13.44 15.09 22.72
CA LEU A 77 12.56 14.09 22.10
C LEU A 77 11.15 14.62 21.87
N ARG A 78 10.63 15.42 22.79
CA ARG A 78 9.32 16.05 22.68
C ARG A 78 9.25 17.00 21.48
N VAL A 79 10.25 17.86 21.32
CA VAL A 79 10.36 18.76 20.16
C VAL A 79 10.48 17.96 18.86
N THR A 80 11.35 16.96 18.81
CA THR A 80 11.50 16.10 17.62
C THR A 80 10.19 15.39 17.26
N THR A 81 9.47 14.85 18.25
CA THR A 81 8.18 14.16 18.03
C THR A 81 7.12 15.13 17.49
N LEU A 82 7.06 16.36 18.01
CA LEU A 82 6.16 17.39 17.51
C LEU A 82 6.52 17.85 16.10
N LEU A 83 7.81 17.98 15.78
CA LEU A 83 8.25 18.31 14.42
C LEU A 83 7.85 17.22 13.43
N LEU A 84 8.01 15.94 13.79
CA LEU A 84 7.53 14.82 12.98
C LEU A 84 6.00 14.85 12.82
N ALA A 85 5.26 15.11 13.89
CA ALA A 85 3.81 15.27 13.82
C ALA A 85 3.39 16.40 12.88
N CYS A 86 4.05 17.56 12.95
CA CYS A 86 3.82 18.67 12.02
C CYS A 86 4.16 18.29 10.58
N LEU A 87 5.29 17.59 10.35
CA LEU A 87 5.69 17.16 9.02
C LEU A 87 4.64 16.22 8.40
N VAL A 88 4.14 15.26 9.16
CA VAL A 88 3.07 14.33 8.74
C VAL A 88 1.75 15.07 8.52
N GLY A 89 1.37 15.96 9.45
CA GLY A 89 0.10 16.66 9.44
C GLY A 89 -0.02 17.76 8.37
N VAL A 90 1.10 18.36 7.95
CA VAL A 90 1.12 19.42 6.92
C VAL A 90 1.50 18.87 5.54
N GLY A 91 2.29 17.78 5.48
CA GLY A 91 2.76 17.22 4.22
C GLY A 91 1.84 16.14 3.64
N PRO A 92 2.06 14.86 3.97
CA PRO A 92 1.40 13.73 3.32
C PRO A 92 -0.10 13.63 3.64
N LEU A 93 -0.54 13.98 4.85
CA LEU A 93 -1.95 13.81 5.23
C LEU A 93 -2.91 14.74 4.44
N PRO A 94 -2.65 16.06 4.30
CA PRO A 94 -3.49 16.91 3.47
C PRO A 94 -3.48 16.50 2.00
N MET A 95 -2.33 16.07 1.46
CA MET A 95 -2.23 15.58 0.09
C MET A 95 -3.05 14.30 -0.12
N ALA A 96 -3.01 13.36 0.83
CA ALA A 96 -3.84 12.16 0.78
C ALA A 96 -5.34 12.49 0.84
N LEU A 97 -5.74 13.43 1.70
CA LEU A 97 -7.14 13.89 1.79
C LEU A 97 -7.58 14.60 0.52
N LEU A 98 -6.70 15.39 -0.08
CA LEU A 98 -6.97 16.05 -1.36
C LEU A 98 -7.13 15.03 -2.49
N GLY A 99 -6.24 14.04 -2.59
CA GLY A 99 -6.35 12.96 -3.57
C GLY A 99 -7.65 12.17 -3.42
N LEU A 100 -8.07 11.86 -2.19
CA LEU A 100 -9.37 11.25 -1.91
C LEU A 100 -10.55 12.13 -2.36
N ALA A 101 -10.44 13.45 -2.18
CA ALA A 101 -11.48 14.39 -2.60
C ALA A 101 -11.55 14.57 -4.12
N LEU A 102 -10.42 14.40 -4.81
CA LEU A 102 -10.31 14.52 -6.26
C LEU A 102 -10.55 13.20 -7.02
N GLY A 103 -10.53 12.06 -6.33
CA GLY A 103 -10.69 10.75 -6.95
C GLY A 103 -9.44 10.26 -7.69
N ASP A 104 -8.26 10.80 -7.39
CA ASP A 104 -6.96 10.48 -8.02
C ASP A 104 -6.40 9.09 -7.63
N GLY A 105 -7.25 8.16 -7.18
CA GLY A 105 -6.86 6.80 -6.85
C GLY A 105 -6.71 5.95 -8.11
N GLU A 106 -5.76 5.00 -8.10
CA GLU A 106 -5.81 3.89 -9.04
C GLU A 106 -7.12 3.11 -8.80
N GLU A 107 -7.96 3.00 -9.83
CA GLU A 107 -9.21 2.27 -9.77
C GLU A 107 -8.96 0.81 -10.15
N VAL A 108 -9.46 -0.12 -9.34
CA VAL A 108 -9.48 -1.54 -9.72
C VAL A 108 -10.55 -1.73 -10.79
N THR A 109 -10.13 -1.78 -12.05
CA THR A 109 -11.03 -1.93 -13.20
C THR A 109 -11.37 -3.38 -13.51
N ALA A 110 -10.55 -4.32 -13.01
CA ALA A 110 -10.87 -5.75 -13.05
C ALA A 110 -10.26 -6.49 -11.86
N ASP A 111 -11.06 -7.38 -11.27
CA ASP A 111 -10.65 -8.40 -10.33
C ASP A 111 -11.34 -9.72 -10.72
N ARG A 112 -10.55 -10.74 -11.07
CA ARG A 112 -11.07 -12.02 -11.55
C ARG A 112 -10.28 -13.19 -10.98
N ALA A 113 -11.00 -14.11 -10.35
CA ALA A 113 -10.43 -15.37 -9.88
C ALA A 113 -9.91 -16.22 -11.05
N ALA A 114 -8.81 -16.94 -10.82
CA ALA A 114 -8.25 -17.89 -11.76
C ALA A 114 -9.18 -19.11 -11.90
N PRO A 115 -9.29 -19.71 -13.10
CA PRO A 115 -10.10 -20.91 -13.31
C PRO A 115 -9.71 -22.05 -12.36
N GLY A 116 -10.63 -22.46 -11.49
CA GLY A 116 -10.39 -23.55 -10.52
C GLY A 116 -9.45 -23.21 -9.36
N ARG A 117 -9.05 -21.93 -9.21
CA ARG A 117 -8.18 -21.41 -8.14
C ARG A 117 -8.78 -20.13 -7.56
N PRO A 118 -9.76 -20.22 -6.64
CA PRO A 118 -10.41 -19.04 -6.04
C PRO A 118 -9.50 -18.28 -5.06
N ASP A 119 -8.33 -18.83 -4.73
CA ASP A 119 -7.26 -18.21 -3.95
C ASP A 119 -6.30 -17.39 -4.81
N ARG A 120 -6.58 -17.23 -6.11
CA ARG A 120 -5.73 -16.50 -7.04
C ARG A 120 -6.55 -15.57 -7.90
N HIS A 121 -6.14 -14.31 -7.93
CA HIS A 121 -6.87 -13.23 -8.58
C HIS A 121 -5.97 -12.49 -9.57
N LEU A 122 -6.55 -12.15 -10.72
CA LEU A 122 -5.96 -11.22 -11.69
C LEU A 122 -6.57 -9.85 -11.43
N VAL A 123 -5.74 -8.92 -10.97
CA VAL A 123 -6.15 -7.56 -10.62
C VAL A 123 -5.55 -6.58 -11.61
N VAL A 124 -6.39 -5.73 -12.19
CA VAL A 124 -5.98 -4.63 -13.06
C VAL A 124 -6.34 -3.31 -12.38
N GLU A 125 -5.32 -2.50 -12.15
CA GLU A 125 -5.44 -1.14 -11.62
C GLU A 125 -5.20 -0.16 -12.76
N GLU A 126 -6.15 0.73 -13.00
CA GLU A 126 -6.03 1.85 -13.94
C GLU A 126 -5.79 3.15 -13.18
N GLY A 127 -4.81 3.93 -13.62
CA GLY A 127 -4.53 5.25 -13.06
C GLY A 127 -4.25 6.27 -14.15
N MET A 128 -3.99 7.51 -13.74
CA MET A 128 -3.73 8.63 -14.65
C MET A 128 -2.35 9.23 -14.43
N ALA A 129 -1.55 9.31 -15.50
CA ALA A 129 -0.28 10.01 -15.55
C ALA A 129 -0.51 11.41 -16.18
N MET A 130 -0.98 12.36 -15.37
CA MET A 130 -1.44 13.70 -15.76
C MET A 130 -2.63 13.73 -16.73
N ILE A 131 -2.49 13.20 -17.93
CA ILE A 131 -3.54 13.14 -18.96
C ILE A 131 -3.66 11.76 -19.62
N ASP A 132 -2.62 10.95 -19.56
CA ASP A 132 -2.60 9.64 -20.20
C ASP A 132 -2.91 8.54 -19.17
N PRO A 133 -3.80 7.59 -19.49
CA PRO A 133 -4.06 6.47 -18.61
C PRO A 133 -2.84 5.54 -18.55
N TYR A 134 -2.68 4.83 -17.45
CA TYR A 134 -1.76 3.72 -17.33
C TYR A 134 -2.43 2.54 -16.62
N TRP A 135 -1.93 1.34 -16.88
CA TRP A 135 -2.45 0.11 -16.27
C TRP A 135 -1.34 -0.65 -15.57
N ASN A 136 -1.57 -1.00 -14.31
CA ASN A 136 -0.79 -1.99 -13.59
C ASN A 136 -1.58 -3.31 -13.54
N VAL A 137 -0.95 -4.39 -13.96
CA VAL A 137 -1.54 -5.73 -13.91
C VAL A 137 -0.82 -6.57 -12.87
N TYR A 138 -1.58 -7.18 -11.97
CA TYR A 138 -1.08 -7.96 -10.86
C TYR A 138 -1.74 -9.33 -10.76
N VAL A 139 -1.01 -10.27 -10.16
CA VAL A 139 -1.58 -11.49 -9.59
C VAL A 139 -1.54 -11.37 -8.09
N GLU A 140 -2.67 -11.62 -7.46
CA GLU A 140 -2.78 -11.85 -6.03
C GLU A 140 -2.96 -13.36 -5.80
N ASP A 141 -2.17 -13.96 -4.91
CA ASP A 141 -2.16 -15.40 -4.62
C ASP A 141 -2.14 -15.63 -3.11
N GLY A 142 -3.05 -16.49 -2.67
CA GLY A 142 -3.21 -16.91 -1.28
C GLY A 142 -4.50 -16.40 -0.66
N SER A 143 -4.47 -16.19 0.65
CA SER A 143 -5.61 -15.69 1.41
C SER A 143 -5.15 -14.73 2.49
N TRP A 144 -6.03 -13.79 2.84
CA TRP A 144 -5.79 -12.86 3.93
C TRP A 144 -5.45 -13.62 5.22
N PRO A 145 -4.40 -13.21 5.97
CA PRO A 145 -3.56 -12.02 5.81
C PRO A 145 -2.24 -12.24 5.05
N THR A 146 -2.03 -13.44 4.51
CA THR A 146 -0.75 -13.86 3.91
C THR A 146 -0.70 -13.76 2.39
N GLU A 147 -1.75 -13.19 1.80
CA GLU A 147 -1.88 -12.98 0.37
C GLU A 147 -0.70 -12.19 -0.19
N ARG A 148 -0.18 -12.65 -1.32
CA ARG A 148 0.96 -12.07 -2.01
C ARG A 148 0.55 -11.48 -3.33
N ARG A 149 1.09 -10.32 -3.64
CA ARG A 149 0.90 -9.62 -4.90
C ARG A 149 2.18 -9.64 -5.73
N TRP A 150 2.02 -9.92 -7.01
CA TRP A 150 3.10 -9.92 -7.99
C TRP A 150 2.70 -9.12 -9.22
N ARG A 151 3.54 -8.18 -9.65
CA ARG A 151 3.32 -7.40 -10.88
C ARG A 151 3.61 -8.25 -12.11
N VAL A 152 2.61 -8.39 -12.95
CA VAL A 152 2.68 -9.06 -14.26
C VAL A 152 3.07 -8.05 -15.34
N GLY A 153 2.54 -6.84 -15.26
CA GLY A 153 2.86 -5.82 -16.26
C GLY A 153 2.55 -4.39 -15.84
N TYR A 154 3.22 -3.46 -16.51
CA TYR A 154 2.94 -2.03 -16.51
C TYR A 154 2.80 -1.54 -17.95
N PHE A 155 1.74 -0.79 -18.24
CA PHE A 155 1.41 -0.30 -19.58
C PHE A 155 1.07 1.19 -19.50
N ASN A 156 1.87 2.02 -20.14
CA ASN A 156 1.59 3.45 -20.31
C ASN A 156 0.74 3.67 -21.56
N GLY A 157 -0.31 4.48 -21.44
CA GLY A 157 -1.21 4.84 -22.54
C GLY A 157 -0.76 6.04 -23.36
N ASP A 158 0.42 6.60 -23.09
CA ASP A 158 1.02 7.72 -23.84
C ASP A 158 1.07 7.49 -25.36
N ALA A 159 1.31 6.24 -25.77
CA ALA A 159 1.09 5.75 -27.12
C ALA A 159 -0.01 4.70 -27.10
N GLY A 160 -1.04 4.86 -27.94
CA GLY A 160 -2.14 3.90 -28.05
C GLY A 160 -1.69 2.46 -28.38
N ALA A 161 -0.51 2.27 -28.98
CA ALA A 161 0.09 0.96 -29.19
C ALA A 161 0.53 0.27 -27.89
N ASN A 162 0.97 1.04 -26.89
CA ASN A 162 1.41 0.56 -25.59
C ASN A 162 0.25 0.34 -24.61
N ALA A 163 -0.92 0.93 -24.87
CA ALA A 163 -2.08 0.83 -24.03
C ALA A 163 -2.53 -0.62 -23.83
N LEU A 164 -2.91 -0.97 -22.60
CA LEU A 164 -3.47 -2.28 -22.29
C LEU A 164 -4.93 -2.30 -22.76
N VAL A 165 -5.28 -3.23 -23.66
CA VAL A 165 -6.66 -3.38 -24.14
C VAL A 165 -7.32 -4.68 -23.66
N GLY A 166 -6.54 -5.60 -23.09
CA GLY A 166 -7.08 -6.83 -22.52
C GLY A 166 -6.13 -7.48 -21.53
N ALA A 167 -6.68 -7.96 -20.42
CA ALA A 167 -6.01 -8.83 -19.47
C ALA A 167 -6.99 -9.93 -19.03
N GLU A 168 -6.61 -11.18 -19.28
CA GLU A 168 -7.46 -12.34 -19.01
C GLU A 168 -6.63 -13.56 -18.62
N TRP A 169 -7.28 -14.52 -17.95
CA TRP A 169 -6.70 -15.82 -17.66
C TRP A 169 -6.71 -16.69 -18.93
N ASP A 170 -5.58 -17.33 -19.22
CA ASP A 170 -5.41 -18.37 -20.26
C ASP A 170 -5.12 -19.72 -19.57
N GLY A 171 -6.01 -20.10 -18.65
CA GLY A 171 -5.84 -21.21 -17.71
C GLY A 171 -5.53 -20.75 -16.27
N PRO A 172 -5.38 -21.70 -15.32
CA PRO A 172 -5.15 -21.40 -13.89
C PRO A 172 -3.80 -20.75 -13.57
N ASP A 173 -2.80 -20.98 -14.42
CA ASP A 173 -1.39 -20.62 -14.17
C ASP A 173 -0.81 -19.78 -15.32
N ARG A 174 -1.65 -19.15 -16.15
CA ARG A 174 -1.18 -18.34 -17.28
C ARG A 174 -2.10 -17.16 -17.54
N ILE A 175 -1.49 -16.03 -17.82
CA ILE A 175 -2.18 -14.78 -18.12
C ILE A 175 -1.92 -14.40 -19.56
N ARG A 176 -2.96 -13.90 -20.22
CA ARG A 176 -2.92 -13.32 -21.55
C ARG A 176 -3.16 -11.83 -21.45
N LEU A 177 -2.19 -11.06 -21.93
CA LEU A 177 -2.22 -9.61 -22.01
C LEU A 177 -2.25 -9.20 -23.48
N THR A 178 -3.09 -8.22 -23.83
CA THR A 178 -3.21 -7.69 -25.18
C THR A 178 -3.01 -6.19 -25.16
N THR A 179 -2.14 -5.69 -26.05
CA THR A 179 -1.84 -4.26 -26.22
C THR A 179 -2.62 -3.67 -27.40
N GLY A 180 -2.67 -2.34 -27.51
CA GLY A 180 -3.50 -1.64 -28.51
C GLY A 180 -3.08 -1.89 -29.96
N ASP A 181 -1.84 -2.29 -30.21
CA ASP A 181 -1.35 -2.79 -31.51
C ASP A 181 -1.76 -4.24 -31.82
N LYS A 182 -2.53 -4.86 -30.91
CA LYS A 182 -2.99 -6.26 -30.94
C LYS A 182 -1.86 -7.27 -30.71
N GLU A 183 -0.71 -6.85 -30.19
CA GLU A 183 0.30 -7.79 -29.71
C GLU A 183 -0.26 -8.56 -28.50
N VAL A 184 -0.02 -9.87 -28.48
CA VAL A 184 -0.48 -10.76 -27.43
C VAL A 184 0.72 -11.28 -26.66
N HIS A 185 0.68 -11.10 -25.35
CA HIS A 185 1.71 -11.57 -24.44
C HIS A 185 1.13 -12.62 -23.49
N LEU A 186 1.68 -13.83 -23.56
CA LEU A 186 1.41 -14.87 -22.58
C LEU A 186 2.47 -14.81 -21.47
N VAL A 187 2.02 -14.90 -20.23
CA VAL A 187 2.88 -14.91 -19.03
C VAL A 187 2.50 -16.11 -18.18
N ASP A 188 3.42 -17.07 -18.10
CA ASP A 188 3.29 -18.22 -17.19
C ASP A 188 3.53 -17.81 -15.74
N LEU A 189 2.80 -18.44 -14.83
CA LEU A 189 2.92 -18.29 -13.39
C LEU A 189 3.52 -19.56 -12.75
N THR A 190 4.27 -19.35 -11.68
CA THR A 190 4.66 -20.43 -10.78
C THR A 190 3.45 -20.89 -9.94
N PRO A 191 3.51 -22.06 -9.28
CA PRO A 191 2.45 -22.51 -8.38
C PRO A 191 2.09 -21.55 -7.25
N ALA A 192 3.00 -20.61 -6.90
CA ALA A 192 2.80 -19.55 -5.89
C ALA A 192 2.39 -18.19 -6.50
N GLY A 193 1.87 -18.19 -7.73
CA GLY A 193 1.37 -17.00 -8.43
C GLY A 193 2.44 -16.06 -9.00
N ARG A 194 3.73 -16.28 -8.73
CA ARG A 194 4.80 -15.43 -9.24
C ARG A 194 4.93 -15.56 -10.77
N PRO A 195 4.96 -14.46 -11.53
CA PRO A 195 5.11 -14.51 -12.98
C PRO A 195 6.53 -14.89 -13.40
N SER A 196 6.66 -15.59 -14.51
CA SER A 196 7.94 -15.95 -15.13
C SER A 196 8.70 -14.75 -15.70
N ARG A 197 7.98 -13.68 -16.05
CA ARG A 197 8.50 -12.38 -16.49
C ARG A 197 7.50 -11.27 -16.18
N THR A 198 8.00 -10.06 -16.01
CA THR A 198 7.19 -8.85 -15.90
C THR A 198 7.33 -8.02 -17.17
N LEU A 199 6.21 -7.54 -17.71
CA LEU A 199 6.19 -6.69 -18.91
C LEU A 199 6.20 -5.21 -18.51
N SER A 200 6.88 -4.39 -19.31
CA SER A 200 6.84 -2.93 -19.18
C SER A 200 6.74 -2.33 -20.58
N ARG A 201 5.67 -1.57 -20.83
CA ARG A 201 5.43 -0.85 -22.08
C ARG A 201 5.14 0.62 -21.76
N GLY A 202 5.76 1.51 -22.53
CA GLY A 202 5.61 2.96 -22.44
C GLY A 202 6.64 3.64 -23.30
#